data_AF-A0A3D3PJL8-F1
#
_entry.id   AF-A0A3D3PJL8-F1
#
_cell.length_a   1.000
_cell.length_b   1.000
_cell.length_c   1.000
_cell.angle_alpha   90.00
_cell.angle_beta   90.00
_cell.angle_gamma   90.00
#
_symmetry.space_group_name_H-M   'P 1'
#
loop_
_entity.id
_entity.type
_entity.pdbx_description
1 polymer ?
#
loop_
_entity_poly.entity_id
_entity_poly.type
_entity_poly.pdbx_seq_one_letter_code
_entity_poly.pdbx_strand_id
1 'polypeptide(L)'
;MMRNILLLAAVLIGNGAYAQPQTASAIFAGGCFWCMEADFEKLPGVLGAESGYTGGHTANPTYEQVSAGGTGHAESVRVTYDPAKIGYAQLLDYFWHHIDPT
;
A
#
# COMPACT_ATOMS: atom_id res chain seq x y z
N MET A 1 32.29 57.97 -6.49
CA MET A 1 32.87 56.64 -6.75
C MET A 1 32.79 55.80 -5.48
N MET A 2 32.15 54.64 -5.59
CA MET A 2 32.21 53.45 -4.72
C MET A 2 31.92 53.60 -3.22
N ARG A 3 30.78 53.04 -2.78
CA ARG A 3 30.79 51.76 -2.05
C ARG A 3 29.37 51.18 -1.97
N ASN A 4 29.14 50.21 -2.86
CA ASN A 4 28.06 49.24 -2.78
C ASN A 4 28.17 48.48 -1.45
N ILE A 5 27.23 48.69 -0.53
CA ILE A 5 27.04 47.80 0.60
C ILE A 5 26.20 46.64 0.09
N LEU A 6 26.90 45.59 -0.36
CA LEU A 6 26.32 44.27 -0.62
C LEU A 6 25.86 43.68 0.71
N LEU A 7 24.57 43.82 1.01
CA LEU A 7 23.89 43.02 2.03
C LEU A 7 23.81 41.57 1.51
N LEU A 8 24.79 40.75 1.90
CA LEU A 8 24.66 39.29 1.82
C LEU A 8 23.58 38.87 2.82
N ALA A 9 22.35 38.68 2.34
CA ALA A 9 21.38 37.86 3.04
C ALA A 9 21.83 36.40 2.94
N ALA A 10 22.46 35.89 3.99
CA ALA A 10 22.71 34.46 4.14
C ALA A 10 21.35 33.77 4.29
N VAL A 11 20.83 33.21 3.19
CA VAL A 11 19.69 32.30 3.24
C VAL A 11 20.18 31.03 3.92
N LEU A 12 19.89 30.90 5.21
CA LEU A 12 20.00 29.66 5.95
C LEU A 12 18.97 28.69 5.36
N ILE A 13 19.38 27.94 4.33
CA ILE A 13 18.62 26.77 3.86
C ILE A 13 18.78 25.72 4.97
N GLY A 14 17.88 25.77 5.95
CA GLY A 14 17.75 24.70 6.91
C GLY A 14 17.42 23.42 6.15
N ASN A 15 18.31 22.43 6.22
CA ASN A 15 18.03 21.07 5.80
C ASN A 15 17.03 20.45 6.78
N GLY A 16 15.78 20.92 6.75
CA GLY A 16 14.66 20.17 7.27
C GLY A 16 14.51 18.96 6.35
N ALA A 17 15.10 17.83 6.72
CA ALA A 17 14.78 16.57 6.08
C ALA A 17 13.27 16.36 6.26
N TYR A 18 12.50 16.56 5.19
CA TYR A 18 11.09 16.19 5.18
C TYR A 18 11.04 14.69 5.40
N ALA A 19 10.70 14.26 6.62
CA ALA A 19 10.48 12.86 6.92
C ALA A 19 9.39 12.36 5.97
N GLN A 20 9.76 11.51 5.01
CA GLN A 20 8.77 10.83 4.20
C GLN A 20 7.96 9.94 5.14
N PRO A 21 6.62 9.93 5.03
CA PRO A 21 5.81 8.97 5.78
C PRO A 21 6.37 7.57 5.52
N GLN A 22 6.76 6.86 6.57
CA GLN A 22 7.17 5.47 6.42
C GLN A 22 5.94 4.69 5.98
N THR A 23 5.96 4.07 4.80
CA THR A 23 4.85 3.23 4.33
C THR A 23 5.22 1.76 4.47
N ALA A 24 4.20 0.92 4.67
CA ALA A 24 4.33 -0.52 4.71
C ALA A 24 3.30 -1.17 3.78
N SER A 25 3.55 -2.41 3.38
CA SER A 25 2.60 -3.18 2.56
C SER A 25 2.37 -4.57 3.12
N ALA A 26 1.15 -5.07 2.95
CA ALA A 26 0.75 -6.44 3.25
C ALA A 26 -0.07 -7.00 2.07
N ILE A 27 -0.05 -8.32 1.87
CA ILE A 27 -0.85 -8.99 0.84
C ILE A 27 -1.82 -9.94 1.54
N PHE A 28 -3.10 -9.85 1.18
CA PHE A 28 -4.17 -10.69 1.70
C PHE A 28 -4.86 -11.42 0.55
N ALA A 29 -5.27 -12.67 0.79
CA ALA A 29 -6.05 -13.48 -0.14
C ALA A 29 -7.12 -14.23 0.66
N GLY A 30 -8.40 -13.99 0.38
CA GLY A 30 -9.51 -14.51 1.18
C GLY A 30 -10.85 -14.65 0.46
N GLY A 31 -10.88 -14.47 -0.87
CA GLY A 31 -12.12 -14.51 -1.65
C GLY A 31 -12.06 -13.52 -2.80
N CYS A 32 -13.21 -12.96 -3.18
CA CYS A 32 -13.29 -11.98 -4.26
C CYS A 32 -12.47 -10.72 -3.94
N PHE A 33 -11.45 -10.44 -4.75
CA PHE A 33 -10.57 -9.28 -4.55
C PHE A 33 -11.29 -7.93 -4.64
N TRP A 34 -12.39 -7.79 -5.39
CA TRP A 34 -13.14 -6.54 -5.50
C TRP A 34 -13.82 -6.18 -4.18
N CYS A 35 -14.36 -7.17 -3.49
CA CYS A 35 -14.96 -6.97 -2.17
C CYS A 35 -13.88 -6.62 -1.15
N MET A 36 -12.77 -7.36 -1.15
CA MET A 36 -11.67 -7.11 -0.21
C MET A 36 -11.00 -5.75 -0.43
N GLU A 37 -10.73 -5.36 -1.68
CA GLU A 37 -10.18 -4.05 -2.03
C GLU A 37 -11.07 -2.95 -1.46
N ALA A 38 -12.36 -2.98 -1.81
CA ALA A 38 -13.33 -2.00 -1.36
C ALA A 38 -13.46 -1.94 0.18
N ASP A 39 -13.23 -3.05 0.88
CA ASP A 39 -13.28 -3.11 2.34
C ASP A 39 -12.02 -2.51 2.99
N PHE A 40 -10.82 -2.83 2.48
CA PHE A 40 -9.58 -2.25 2.99
C PHE A 40 -9.46 -0.74 2.72
N GLU A 41 -9.95 -0.24 1.57
CA GLU A 41 -9.89 1.19 1.23
C GLU A 41 -10.60 2.10 2.26
N LYS A 42 -11.57 1.55 3.01
CA LYS A 42 -12.34 2.30 4.01
C LYS A 42 -11.57 2.51 5.32
N LEU A 43 -10.48 1.77 5.56
CA LEU A 43 -9.78 1.77 6.84
C LEU A 43 -8.90 3.02 7.02
N PRO A 44 -9.08 3.81 8.10
CA PRO A 44 -8.18 4.91 8.40
C PRO A 44 -6.74 4.42 8.57
N GLY A 45 -5.82 5.00 7.79
CA GLY A 45 -4.41 4.60 7.78
C GLY A 45 -4.03 3.70 6.60
N VAL A 46 -5.00 3.12 5.90
CA VAL A 46 -4.75 2.54 4.56
C VAL A 46 -4.57 3.69 3.57
N LEU A 47 -3.53 3.58 2.76
CA LEU A 47 -3.13 4.56 1.74
C LEU A 47 -3.54 4.11 0.32
N GLY A 48 -3.70 2.79 0.13
CA GLY A 48 -4.21 2.20 -1.10
C GLY A 48 -4.40 0.69 -0.96
N ALA A 49 -5.31 0.15 -1.74
CA ALA A 49 -5.53 -1.28 -1.92
C ALA A 49 -5.55 -1.59 -3.42
N GLU A 50 -4.80 -2.60 -3.84
CA GLU A 50 -4.68 -2.96 -5.26
C GLU A 50 -5.00 -4.43 -5.47
N SER A 51 -6.05 -4.73 -6.23
CA SER A 51 -6.41 -6.08 -6.68
C SER A 51 -5.35 -6.66 -7.63
N GLY A 52 -5.05 -7.94 -7.45
CA GLY A 52 -4.14 -8.69 -8.31
C GLY A 52 -4.14 -10.19 -8.01
N TYR A 53 -3.09 -10.87 -8.46
CA TYR A 53 -2.95 -12.32 -8.35
C TYR A 53 -1.56 -12.68 -7.84
N THR A 54 -1.48 -13.61 -6.89
CA THR A 54 -0.20 -14.16 -6.43
C THR A 54 -0.36 -15.58 -5.88
N GLY A 55 0.75 -16.22 -5.52
CA GLY A 55 0.80 -17.59 -4.96
C GLY A 55 0.85 -18.71 -6.00
N GLY A 56 0.66 -18.39 -7.28
CA GLY A 56 0.71 -19.34 -8.39
C GLY A 56 2.07 -19.41 -9.10
N HIS A 57 2.08 -20.13 -10.22
CA HIS A 57 3.30 -20.45 -10.98
C HIS A 57 3.32 -19.84 -12.40
N THR A 58 2.19 -19.36 -12.91
CA THR A 58 2.15 -18.66 -14.21
C THR A 58 2.68 -17.23 -14.06
N ALA A 59 3.68 -16.85 -14.87
CA ALA A 59 4.20 -15.48 -14.87
C ALA A 59 3.24 -14.51 -15.57
N ASN A 60 3.04 -13.33 -14.99
CA ASN A 60 2.21 -12.24 -15.53
C ASN A 60 0.83 -12.72 -16.06
N PRO A 61 0.02 -13.42 -15.23
CA PRO A 61 -1.24 -13.98 -15.68
C PRO A 61 -2.27 -12.87 -15.97
N THR A 62 -3.16 -13.10 -16.94
CA THR A 62 -4.35 -12.27 -17.16
C THR A 62 -5.53 -12.73 -16.31
N TYR A 63 -6.56 -11.88 -16.20
CA TYR A 63 -7.82 -12.22 -15.53
C TYR A 63 -8.43 -13.53 -16.06
N GLU A 64 -8.46 -13.69 -17.38
CA GLU A 64 -9.03 -14.87 -18.05
C GLU A 64 -8.24 -16.13 -17.72
N GLN A 65 -6.90 -16.03 -17.66
CA GLN A 65 -6.04 -17.17 -17.33
C GLN A 65 -6.27 -17.63 -15.89
N VAL A 66 -6.39 -16.71 -14.94
CA VAL A 66 -6.67 -17.06 -13.53
C VAL A 66 -8.07 -17.62 -13.39
N SER A 67 -9.07 -16.97 -13.99
CA SER A 67 -10.48 -17.38 -13.94
C SER A 67 -10.72 -18.75 -14.58
N ALA A 68 -9.96 -19.11 -15.61
CA ALA A 68 -10.01 -20.44 -16.23
C ALA A 68 -9.48 -21.56 -15.33
N GLY A 69 -8.80 -21.20 -14.23
CA GLY A 69 -8.09 -22.13 -13.37
C GLY A 69 -6.75 -22.58 -13.98
N GLY A 70 -5.93 -23.23 -13.16
CA GLY A 70 -4.67 -23.85 -13.59
C GLY A 70 -3.41 -22.98 -13.45
N THR A 71 -3.53 -21.67 -13.18
CA THR A 71 -2.35 -20.82 -12.93
C THR A 71 -1.79 -20.99 -11.50
N GLY A 72 -2.59 -21.55 -10.61
CA GLY A 72 -2.30 -21.68 -9.18
C GLY A 72 -2.37 -20.38 -8.38
N HIS A 73 -2.72 -19.25 -9.01
CA HIS A 73 -2.84 -17.98 -8.30
C HIS A 73 -4.16 -17.90 -7.53
N ALA A 74 -4.12 -17.19 -6.41
CA ALA A 74 -5.30 -16.70 -5.71
C ALA A 74 -5.55 -15.24 -6.07
N GLU A 75 -6.83 -14.85 -6.11
CA GLU A 75 -7.23 -13.44 -6.03
C GLU A 75 -6.68 -12.85 -4.72
N SER A 76 -5.99 -11.72 -4.83
CA SER A 76 -5.24 -11.12 -3.74
C SER A 76 -5.31 -9.60 -3.79
N VAL A 77 -5.17 -8.96 -2.63
CA VAL A 77 -5.13 -7.50 -2.50
C VAL A 77 -3.82 -7.09 -1.83
N ARG A 78 -3.07 -6.18 -2.47
CA ARG A 78 -1.93 -5.49 -1.85
C ARG A 78 -2.45 -4.26 -1.13
N VAL A 79 -2.34 -4.25 0.19
CA VAL A 79 -2.72 -3.12 1.04
C VAL A 79 -1.46 -2.35 1.40
N THR A 80 -1.38 -1.09 0.99
CA THR A 80 -0.33 -0.14 1.38
C THR A 80 -0.88 0.76 2.48
N TYR A 81 -0.16 0.92 3.58
CA TYR A 81 -0.66 1.61 4.78
C TYR A 81 0.43 2.40 5.51
N ASP A 82 -0.02 3.35 6.33
CA ASP A 82 0.80 4.11 7.27
C ASP A 82 0.85 3.35 8.62
N PRO A 83 1.99 2.74 8.98
CA PRO A 83 2.15 1.97 10.21
C PRO A 83 2.07 2.84 11.48
N ALA A 84 2.14 4.17 11.37
CA ALA A 84 1.88 5.06 12.49
C ALA A 84 0.37 5.26 12.77
N LYS A 85 -0.49 4.88 11.82
CA LYS A 85 -1.97 5.01 11.93
C LYS A 85 -2.67 3.67 12.09
N ILE A 86 -2.20 2.64 11.40
CA ILE A 86 -2.76 1.29 11.46
C ILE A 86 -1.64 0.25 11.40
N GLY A 87 -1.61 -0.69 12.34
CA GLY A 87 -0.62 -1.76 12.38
C GLY A 87 -1.05 -3.00 11.59
N TYR A 88 -0.09 -3.84 11.22
CA TYR A 88 -0.36 -5.11 10.55
C TYR A 88 -1.31 -6.03 11.34
N ALA A 89 -1.19 -6.07 12.67
CA ALA A 89 -2.09 -6.85 13.52
C ALA A 89 -3.55 -6.40 13.43
N GLN A 90 -3.80 -5.09 13.26
CA GLN A 90 -5.16 -4.56 13.06
C GLN A 90 -5.69 -4.89 11.67
N LEU A 91 -4.83 -4.89 10.64
CA LEU A 91 -5.23 -5.35 9.30
C LEU A 91 -5.58 -6.85 9.31
N LEU A 92 -4.83 -7.68 10.03
CA LEU A 92 -5.14 -9.11 10.23
C LEU A 92 -6.45 -9.32 10.99
N ASP A 93 -6.65 -8.57 12.08
CA ASP A 93 -7.90 -8.62 12.85
C ASP A 93 -9.10 -8.26 11.96
N TYR A 94 -9.00 -7.18 11.20
CA TYR A 94 -10.01 -6.81 10.22
C TYR A 94 -10.26 -7.92 9.19
N PHE A 95 -9.19 -8.44 8.58
CA PHE A 95 -9.28 -9.52 7.58
C PHE A 95 -10.04 -10.74 8.09
N TRP A 96 -9.71 -11.25 9.28
CA TRP A 96 -10.33 -12.47 9.81
C TRP A 96 -11.79 -12.30 10.23
N HIS A 97 -12.25 -11.07 10.46
CA HIS A 97 -13.68 -10.82 10.69
C HIS A 97 -14.51 -10.79 9.40
N HIS A 98 -13.86 -10.68 8.23
CA HIS A 98 -14.54 -10.54 6.93
C HIS A 98 -14.40 -11.78 6.05
N ILE A 99 -13.49 -12.70 6.39
CA ILE A 99 -13.17 -13.91 5.60
C ILE A 99 -13.45 -15.17 6.41
N ASP A 100 -14.09 -16.16 5.78
CA ASP A 100 -14.17 -17.53 6.31
C ASP A 100 -12.91 -18.32 5.91
N PRO A 101 -12.08 -18.78 6.86
CA PRO A 101 -10.87 -19.53 6.58
C PRO A 101 -11.05 -21.05 6.37
N THR A 102 -12.28 -21.59 6.46
CA THR A 102 -12.51 -23.05 6.54
C THR A 102 -13.33 -23.65 5.41
#